data_AF-A0A521K8Z9-F1
#
_entry.id   AF-A0A521K8Z9-F1
#
_cell.length_a   1.000
_cell.length_b   1.000
_cell.length_c   1.000
_cell.angle_alpha   90.00
_cell.angle_beta   90.00
_cell.angle_gamma   90.00
#
_symmetry.space_group_name_H-M   'P 1'
#
loop_
_entity.id
_entity.type
_entity.pdbx_description
1 polymer ?
#
loop_
_entity_poly.entity_id
_entity_poly.type
_entity_poly.pdbx_seq_one_letter_code
_entity_poly.pdbx_strand_id
1 'polypeptide(L)'
;MQKAYTWVFIGILFIGFGGAAYYYYPGNSLQNNNGQACTEEAKMCPDGSSVSRVAPSCNFTECPTPEFHWVVSDAGTTLAGTPLTNASLKVGGREYQLGQFSGSCAEIEGEIWKFAEGEKAGLVCWFAGGGVEIGVFEEDGRLVIKRGQVDEGSAEVPGTRGPFEFVQTIGDQ
;
A
#
# COMPACT_ATOMS: atom_id res chain seq x y z
N MET A 1 18.51 45.71 70.98
CA MET A 1 19.49 45.48 69.90
C MET A 1 19.46 44.07 69.31
N GLN A 2 19.24 43.01 70.11
CA GLN A 2 19.20 41.61 69.65
C GLN A 2 18.16 41.29 68.55
N LYS A 3 16.96 41.90 68.61
CA LYS A 3 15.88 41.65 67.62
C LYS A 3 16.21 42.14 66.20
N ALA A 4 17.09 43.14 66.06
CA ALA A 4 17.46 43.69 64.74
C ALA A 4 18.37 42.72 63.96
N TYR A 5 19.30 42.06 64.66
CA TYR A 5 20.15 41.04 64.06
C TYR A 5 19.37 39.81 63.61
N THR A 6 18.30 39.45 64.33
CA THR A 6 17.43 38.32 63.95
C THR A 6 16.80 38.52 62.57
N TRP A 7 16.32 39.73 62.25
CA TRP A 7 15.75 40.03 60.93
C TRP A 7 16.80 40.01 59.81
N VAL A 8 18.03 40.44 60.10
CA VAL A 8 19.14 40.41 59.12
C VAL A 8 19.55 38.97 58.80
N PHE A 9 19.66 38.09 59.80
CA PHE A 9 20.00 36.69 59.59
C PHE A 9 18.91 35.91 58.83
N ILE A 10 17.65 36.20 59.11
CA ILE A 10 16.52 35.62 58.37
C ILE A 10 16.59 36.02 56.89
N GLY A 11 16.85 37.31 56.60
CA GLY A 11 17.00 37.79 55.23
C GLY A 11 18.14 37.08 54.47
N ILE A 12 19.29 36.89 55.12
CA ILE A 12 20.44 36.19 54.50
C ILE A 12 20.12 34.71 54.24
N LEU A 13 19.42 34.05 55.17
CA LEU A 13 18.99 32.66 54.99
C LEU A 13 18.03 32.51 53.80
N PHE A 14 17.06 33.41 53.63
CA PHE A 14 16.14 33.36 52.50
C PHE A 14 16.83 33.62 51.15
N ILE A 15 17.80 34.55 51.11
CA ILE A 15 18.58 34.84 49.90
C ILE A 15 19.49 33.65 49.55
N GLY A 16 20.16 33.06 50.54
CA GLY A 16 21.02 31.89 50.35
C GLY A 16 20.24 30.66 49.88
N PHE A 17 19.07 30.40 50.50
CA PHE A 17 18.23 29.26 50.13
C PHE A 17 17.58 29.44 48.76
N GLY A 18 17.13 30.67 48.43
CA GLY A 18 16.61 31.00 47.10
C GLY A 18 17.66 30.88 46.01
N GLY A 19 18.88 31.36 46.26
CA GLY A 19 20.01 31.25 45.34
C GLY A 19 20.45 29.79 45.12
N ALA A 20 20.52 29.00 46.19
CA ALA A 20 20.84 27.58 46.09
C ALA A 20 19.75 26.80 45.32
N ALA A 21 18.48 27.07 45.58
CA ALA A 21 17.37 26.47 44.82
C ALA A 21 17.47 26.83 43.33
N TYR A 22 17.70 28.09 42.99
CA TYR A 22 17.87 28.51 41.59
C TYR A 22 19.05 27.82 40.89
N TYR A 23 20.16 27.61 41.61
CA TYR A 23 21.35 26.94 41.06
C TYR A 23 21.17 25.41 40.94
N TYR A 24 20.50 24.77 41.91
CA TYR A 24 20.32 23.31 41.95
C TYR A 24 19.11 22.79 41.19
N TYR A 25 18.11 23.62 40.89
CA TYR A 25 16.99 23.26 40.03
C TYR A 25 17.26 23.79 38.61
N PRO A 26 17.96 23.02 37.74
CA PRO A 26 18.04 23.37 36.33
C PRO A 26 16.61 23.51 35.82
N GLY A 27 16.28 24.65 35.23
CA GLY A 27 14.97 24.87 34.65
C GLY A 27 14.67 23.74 33.68
N ASN A 28 13.60 22.98 33.94
CA ASN A 28 13.08 22.03 32.98
C ASN A 28 12.81 22.81 31.70
N SER A 29 13.67 22.65 30.70
CA SER A 29 13.34 23.05 29.34
C SER A 29 12.08 22.29 29.01
N LEU A 30 10.94 22.97 28.99
CA LEU A 30 9.80 22.52 28.21
C LEU A 30 10.41 22.32 26.83
N GLN A 31 10.68 21.06 26.48
CA GLN A 31 11.07 20.71 25.13
C GLN A 31 9.95 21.32 24.32
N ASN A 32 10.27 22.43 23.66
CA ASN A 32 9.50 22.93 22.57
C ASN A 32 9.67 21.83 21.51
N ASN A 33 8.89 20.76 21.69
CA ASN A 33 8.40 19.95 20.61
C ASN A 33 7.61 20.96 19.81
N ASN A 34 8.33 21.72 18.99
CA ASN A 34 7.81 22.38 17.84
C ASN A 34 7.42 21.21 16.94
N GLY A 35 6.33 20.53 17.33
CA GLY A 35 5.68 19.48 16.60
C GLY A 35 5.20 20.21 15.38
N GLN A 36 6.08 20.25 14.38
CA GLN A 36 5.84 20.94 13.14
C GLN A 36 4.62 20.26 12.55
N ALA A 37 3.48 20.92 12.69
CA ALA A 37 2.22 20.41 12.21
C ALA A 37 2.33 20.39 10.69
N CYS A 38 2.28 19.20 10.11
CA CYS A 38 2.20 19.05 8.68
C CYS A 38 0.78 19.35 8.22
N THR A 39 0.63 19.77 6.96
CA THR A 39 -0.68 19.91 6.34
C THR A 39 -1.39 18.55 6.33
N GLU A 40 -2.72 18.56 6.50
CA GLU A 40 -3.56 17.35 6.50
C GLU A 40 -3.80 16.79 5.07
N GLU A 41 -2.79 16.89 4.21
CA GLU A 41 -2.86 16.35 2.85
C GLU A 41 -2.68 14.83 2.88
N ALA A 42 -3.46 14.16 2.03
CA ALA A 42 -3.35 12.73 1.78
C ALA A 42 -2.93 12.49 0.33
N LYS A 43 -1.96 11.60 0.14
CA LYS A 43 -1.57 11.06 -1.17
C LYS A 43 -2.22 9.69 -1.33
N MET A 44 -2.97 9.50 -2.41
CA MET A 44 -3.49 8.19 -2.78
C MET A 44 -2.35 7.29 -3.24
N CYS A 45 -2.31 6.09 -2.69
CA CYS A 45 -1.37 5.06 -3.04
C CYS A 45 -1.94 4.13 -4.13
N PRO A 46 -1.08 3.44 -4.89
CA PRO A 46 -1.54 2.58 -5.99
C PRO A 46 -2.42 1.42 -5.52
N ASP A 47 -2.29 1.00 -4.26
CA ASP A 47 -3.14 -0.03 -3.63
C ASP A 47 -4.55 0.48 -3.25
N GLY A 48 -4.82 1.77 -3.43
CA GLY A 48 -6.07 2.44 -3.04
C GLY A 48 -6.09 2.95 -1.60
N SER A 49 -5.01 2.78 -0.84
CA SER A 49 -4.85 3.39 0.49
C SER A 49 -4.43 4.86 0.36
N SER A 50 -4.36 5.57 1.50
CA SER A 50 -3.89 6.96 1.55
C SER A 50 -2.80 7.13 2.58
N VAL A 51 -1.72 7.83 2.23
CA VAL A 51 -0.63 8.18 3.14
C VAL A 51 -0.61 9.68 3.39
N SER A 52 -0.25 10.07 4.62
CA SER A 52 -0.16 11.48 5.05
C SER A 52 1.29 11.94 5.14
N ARG A 53 1.47 13.24 5.32
CA ARG A 53 2.78 13.84 5.62
C ARG A 53 3.21 13.56 7.05
N VAL A 54 4.51 13.29 7.25
CA VAL A 54 5.09 13.01 8.57
C VAL A 54 6.20 14.02 8.90
N ALA A 55 6.16 14.58 10.11
CA ALA A 55 7.16 15.50 10.63
C ALA A 55 8.52 14.79 10.85
N PRO A 56 9.66 15.50 10.85
CA PRO A 56 9.81 16.96 10.76
C PRO A 56 9.87 17.52 9.34
N SER A 57 10.11 16.69 8.33
CA SER A 57 10.24 17.14 6.93
C SER A 57 8.89 17.35 6.23
N CYS A 58 7.79 16.85 6.81
CA CYS A 58 6.46 16.85 6.19
C CYS A 58 6.44 16.19 4.81
N ASN A 59 7.25 15.16 4.63
CA ASN A 59 7.20 14.29 3.45
C ASN A 59 6.12 13.22 3.63
N PHE A 60 5.54 12.75 2.52
CA PHE A 60 4.68 11.58 2.56
C PHE A 60 5.47 10.35 2.97
N THR A 61 4.85 9.50 3.80
CA THR A 61 5.33 8.13 4.01
C THR A 61 5.33 7.37 2.69
N GLU A 62 6.19 6.39 2.56
CA GLU A 62 6.15 5.46 1.44
C GLU A 62 4.79 4.75 1.38
N CYS A 63 4.31 4.53 0.16
CA CYS A 63 3.11 3.73 -0.04
C CYS A 63 3.41 2.27 0.33
N PRO A 64 2.46 1.55 0.93
CA PRO A 64 2.59 0.12 1.12
C PRO A 64 2.76 -0.56 -0.25
N THR A 65 3.57 -1.62 -0.28
CA THR A 65 3.64 -2.49 -1.46
C THR A 65 2.27 -3.13 -1.65
N PRO A 66 1.64 -2.99 -2.83
CA PRO A 66 0.34 -3.59 -3.09
C PRO A 66 0.46 -5.12 -3.03
N GLU A 67 -0.36 -5.75 -2.19
CA GLU A 67 -0.56 -7.20 -2.22
C GLU A 67 -1.76 -7.54 -3.12
N PHE A 68 -1.56 -8.48 -4.03
CA PHE A 68 -2.57 -8.96 -4.96
C PHE A 68 -3.02 -10.34 -4.51
N HIS A 69 -4.31 -10.49 -4.20
CA HIS A 69 -4.87 -11.79 -3.83
C HIS A 69 -6.00 -12.16 -4.77
N TRP A 70 -5.79 -13.20 -5.56
CA TRP A 70 -6.80 -13.71 -6.48
C TRP A 70 -7.77 -14.61 -5.74
N VAL A 71 -9.07 -14.35 -5.92
CA VAL A 71 -10.15 -15.16 -5.39
C VAL A 71 -10.77 -15.91 -6.56
N VAL A 72 -10.45 -17.19 -6.68
CA VAL A 72 -10.97 -18.07 -7.74
C VAL A 72 -11.95 -19.10 -7.16
N SER A 73 -13.00 -19.41 -7.90
CA SER A 73 -13.94 -20.48 -7.54
C SER A 73 -14.46 -21.21 -8.77
N ASP A 74 -14.62 -22.52 -8.63
CA ASP A 74 -15.22 -23.39 -9.65
C ASP A 74 -16.68 -22.96 -9.90
N ALA A 75 -17.00 -22.66 -11.15
CA ALA A 75 -18.33 -22.27 -11.61
C ALA A 75 -18.98 -23.35 -12.49
N GLY A 76 -18.41 -24.56 -12.52
CA GLY A 76 -18.90 -25.72 -13.26
C GLY A 76 -18.26 -25.87 -14.63
N THR A 77 -18.99 -26.50 -15.55
CA THR A 77 -18.52 -26.75 -16.92
C THR A 77 -19.61 -26.40 -17.92
N THR A 78 -19.19 -25.99 -19.12
CA THR A 78 -20.10 -25.84 -20.27
C THR A 78 -20.53 -27.22 -20.80
N LEU A 79 -21.54 -27.24 -21.69
CA LEU A 79 -21.96 -28.47 -22.40
C LEU A 79 -20.82 -29.13 -23.20
N ALA A 80 -19.84 -28.34 -23.64
CA ALA A 80 -18.65 -28.83 -24.35
C ALA A 80 -17.56 -29.35 -23.40
N GLY A 81 -17.79 -29.34 -22.08
CA GLY A 81 -16.83 -29.78 -21.07
C GLY A 81 -15.78 -28.74 -20.69
N THR A 82 -15.86 -27.51 -21.22
CA THR A 82 -14.96 -26.42 -20.83
C THR A 82 -15.23 -26.00 -19.38
N PRO A 83 -14.24 -26.01 -18.48
CA PRO A 83 -14.37 -25.47 -17.13
C PRO A 83 -14.78 -24.00 -17.15
N LEU A 84 -15.49 -23.58 -16.11
CA LEU A 84 -15.85 -22.19 -15.86
C LEU A 84 -15.32 -21.82 -14.49
N THR A 85 -14.67 -20.67 -14.37
CA THR A 85 -14.13 -20.17 -13.10
C THR A 85 -14.59 -18.75 -12.86
N ASN A 86 -15.15 -18.45 -11.69
CA ASN A 86 -15.37 -17.07 -11.27
C ASN A 86 -14.07 -16.52 -10.66
N ALA A 87 -13.66 -15.33 -11.07
CA ALA A 87 -12.48 -14.68 -10.54
C ALA A 87 -12.78 -13.25 -10.05
N SER A 88 -12.14 -12.91 -8.93
CA SER A 88 -12.07 -11.57 -8.36
C SER A 88 -10.64 -11.30 -7.90
N LEU A 89 -10.29 -10.02 -7.81
CA LEU A 89 -8.99 -9.58 -7.32
C LEU A 89 -9.17 -8.75 -6.05
N LYS A 90 -8.46 -9.09 -4.98
CA LYS A 90 -8.39 -8.27 -3.77
C LYS A 90 -7.09 -7.49 -3.72
N VAL A 91 -7.18 -6.18 -3.53
CA VAL A 91 -6.04 -5.25 -3.36
C VAL A 91 -6.37 -4.24 -2.27
N GLY A 92 -5.50 -4.09 -1.27
CA GLY A 92 -5.68 -3.06 -0.24
C GLY A 92 -7.02 -3.14 0.53
N GLY A 93 -7.57 -4.35 0.67
CA GLY A 93 -8.89 -4.57 1.31
C GLY A 93 -10.11 -4.30 0.43
N ARG A 94 -9.93 -3.83 -0.81
CA ARG A 94 -10.99 -3.71 -1.82
C ARG A 94 -11.03 -4.96 -2.69
N GLU A 95 -12.23 -5.36 -3.11
CA GLU A 95 -12.44 -6.51 -4.01
C GLU A 95 -13.01 -6.04 -5.35
N TYR A 96 -12.32 -6.41 -6.43
CA TYR A 96 -12.67 -6.11 -7.80
C TYR A 96 -13.27 -7.36 -8.45
N GLN A 97 -14.56 -7.30 -8.77
CA GLN A 97 -15.29 -8.41 -9.41
C GLN A 97 -14.96 -8.45 -10.91
N LEU A 98 -14.27 -9.49 -11.37
CA LEU A 98 -13.79 -9.59 -12.76
C LEU A 98 -14.72 -10.42 -13.65
N GLY A 99 -15.51 -11.30 -13.03
CA GLY A 99 -16.55 -12.10 -13.68
C GLY A 99 -16.19 -13.58 -13.80
N GLN A 100 -16.88 -14.25 -14.71
CA GLN A 100 -16.69 -15.67 -15.01
C GLN A 100 -15.86 -15.83 -16.28
N PHE A 101 -14.94 -16.79 -16.27
CA PHE A 101 -14.00 -17.07 -17.34
C PHE A 101 -14.10 -18.53 -17.77
N SER A 102 -13.85 -18.77 -19.06
CA SER A 102 -13.68 -20.13 -19.58
C SER A 102 -12.27 -20.63 -19.29
N GLY A 103 -12.19 -21.87 -18.82
CA GLY A 103 -10.98 -22.53 -18.38
C GLY A 103 -10.74 -22.48 -16.87
N SER A 104 -9.72 -23.21 -16.46
CA SER A 104 -9.27 -23.25 -15.07
C SER A 104 -8.30 -22.11 -14.85
N CYS A 105 -8.59 -21.24 -13.87
CA CYS A 105 -7.72 -20.11 -13.57
C CYS A 105 -6.62 -20.46 -12.55
N ALA A 106 -5.40 -20.01 -12.81
CA ALA A 106 -4.24 -20.14 -11.93
C ALA A 106 -3.43 -18.84 -11.92
N GLU A 107 -2.84 -18.53 -10.77
CA GLU A 107 -1.96 -17.36 -10.63
C GLU A 107 -0.68 -17.55 -11.45
N ILE A 108 -0.21 -16.47 -12.07
CA ILE A 108 1.10 -16.44 -12.72
C ILE A 108 2.16 -16.31 -11.63
N GLU A 109 2.85 -17.41 -11.36
CA GLU A 109 4.06 -17.40 -10.55
C GLU A 109 5.25 -17.01 -11.45
N GLY A 110 5.86 -15.86 -11.15
CA GLY A 110 6.88 -15.19 -11.98
C GLY A 110 8.14 -15.99 -12.32
N GLU A 111 8.28 -17.24 -11.86
CA GLU A 111 9.39 -18.13 -12.19
C GLU A 111 9.12 -19.00 -13.44
N ILE A 112 7.88 -19.43 -13.65
CA ILE A 112 7.52 -20.30 -14.79
C ILE A 112 6.97 -19.46 -15.95
N TRP A 113 6.21 -18.42 -15.64
CA TRP A 113 5.64 -17.49 -16.59
C TRP A 113 6.14 -16.09 -16.25
N LYS A 114 6.99 -15.53 -17.12
CA LYS A 114 7.49 -14.17 -16.91
C LYS A 114 6.36 -13.16 -17.11
N PHE A 115 6.24 -12.22 -16.18
CA PHE A 115 5.36 -11.08 -16.34
C PHE A 115 5.68 -10.28 -17.61
N ALA A 116 4.63 -9.77 -18.27
CA ALA A 116 4.74 -8.85 -19.38
C ALA A 116 5.30 -7.50 -18.90
N GLU A 117 5.68 -6.64 -19.85
CA GLU A 117 6.19 -5.31 -19.51
C GLU A 117 5.15 -4.53 -18.69
N GLY A 118 5.55 -4.05 -17.51
CA GLY A 118 4.68 -3.32 -16.58
C GLY A 118 3.73 -4.19 -15.75
N GLU A 119 3.62 -5.49 -16.02
CA GLU A 119 2.77 -6.40 -15.27
C GLU A 119 3.38 -6.72 -13.89
N LYS A 120 2.54 -6.68 -12.84
CA LYS A 120 2.91 -6.85 -11.42
C LYS A 120 2.34 -8.12 -10.81
N ALA A 121 1.22 -8.60 -11.35
CA ALA A 121 0.55 -9.83 -10.97
C ALA A 121 -0.34 -10.29 -12.12
N GLY A 122 -0.57 -11.59 -12.24
CA GLY A 122 -1.38 -12.15 -13.32
C GLY A 122 -2.17 -13.38 -12.88
N LEU A 123 -3.30 -13.59 -13.55
CA LEU A 123 -4.15 -14.77 -13.43
C LEU A 123 -4.47 -15.26 -14.84
N VAL A 124 -4.09 -16.50 -15.15
CA VAL A 124 -4.37 -17.11 -16.46
C VAL A 124 -5.49 -18.11 -16.29
N CYS A 125 -6.56 -17.94 -17.06
CA CYS A 125 -7.65 -18.89 -17.21
C CYS A 125 -7.45 -19.66 -18.50
N TRP A 126 -7.11 -20.94 -18.38
CA TRP A 126 -6.63 -21.76 -19.50
C TRP A 126 -7.53 -22.96 -19.78
N PHE A 127 -7.75 -23.25 -21.07
CA PHE A 127 -8.35 -24.49 -21.52
C PHE A 127 -7.99 -24.83 -22.96
N ALA A 128 -7.62 -26.10 -23.20
CA ALA A 128 -7.45 -26.66 -24.55
C ALA A 128 -6.58 -25.80 -25.50
N GLY A 129 -5.45 -25.30 -24.99
CA GLY A 129 -4.44 -24.60 -25.77
C GLY A 129 -4.59 -23.08 -25.84
N GLY A 130 -5.62 -22.52 -25.20
CA GLY A 130 -5.75 -21.07 -25.11
C GLY A 130 -6.64 -20.62 -23.97
N GLY A 131 -6.83 -19.32 -23.89
CA GLY A 131 -7.69 -18.71 -22.88
C GLY A 131 -7.39 -17.24 -22.71
N VAL A 132 -7.59 -16.76 -21.49
CA VAL A 132 -7.41 -15.35 -21.16
C VAL A 132 -6.49 -15.18 -19.98
N GLU A 133 -5.77 -14.07 -20.00
CA GLU A 133 -5.01 -13.60 -18.86
C GLU A 133 -5.62 -12.29 -18.35
N ILE A 134 -5.72 -12.19 -17.03
CA ILE A 134 -6.03 -10.95 -16.34
C ILE A 134 -4.75 -10.54 -15.61
N GLY A 135 -4.18 -9.40 -15.99
CA GLY A 135 -2.98 -8.86 -15.37
C GLY A 135 -3.26 -7.55 -14.65
N VAL A 136 -2.51 -7.31 -13.57
CA VAL A 136 -2.38 -6.00 -12.96
C VAL A 136 -1.14 -5.34 -13.53
N PHE A 137 -1.30 -4.20 -14.18
CA PHE A 137 -0.23 -3.43 -14.80
C PHE A 137 -0.02 -2.12 -14.07
N GLU A 138 1.22 -1.66 -14.02
CA GLU A 138 1.55 -0.31 -13.60
C GLU A 138 1.77 0.57 -14.84
N GLU A 139 0.89 1.56 -15.03
CA GLU A 139 0.95 2.53 -16.13
C GLU A 139 0.86 3.94 -15.54
N ASP A 140 1.81 4.81 -15.87
CA ASP A 140 1.88 6.20 -15.38
C ASP A 140 1.75 6.34 -13.85
N GLY A 141 2.33 5.38 -13.10
CA GLY A 141 2.29 5.34 -11.64
C GLY A 141 0.94 4.93 -11.03
N ARG A 142 0.02 4.40 -11.84
CA ARG A 142 -1.27 3.86 -11.41
C ARG A 142 -1.33 2.36 -11.70
N LEU A 143 -2.03 1.63 -10.85
CA LEU A 143 -2.32 0.22 -11.11
C LEU A 143 -3.63 0.11 -11.89
N VAL A 144 -3.60 -0.66 -12.97
CA VAL A 144 -4.74 -0.93 -13.85
C VAL A 144 -4.90 -2.43 -14.05
N ILE A 145 -6.14 -2.88 -14.14
CA ILE A 145 -6.48 -4.26 -14.51
C ILE A 145 -6.62 -4.29 -16.03
N LYS A 146 -5.91 -5.21 -16.68
CA LYS A 146 -6.00 -5.44 -18.12
C LYS A 146 -6.28 -6.91 -18.40
N ARG A 147 -6.86 -7.17 -19.56
CA ARG A 147 -7.19 -8.53 -20.03
C ARG A 147 -6.57 -8.78 -21.39
N GLY A 148 -5.87 -9.90 -21.55
CA GLY A 148 -5.30 -10.34 -22.82
C GLY A 148 -5.76 -11.74 -23.20
N GLN A 149 -5.69 -12.06 -24.49
CA GLN A 149 -5.81 -13.44 -24.96
C GLN A 149 -4.46 -14.15 -24.80
N VAL A 150 -4.50 -15.45 -24.53
CA VAL A 150 -3.31 -16.30 -24.50
C VAL A 150 -3.58 -17.53 -25.34
N ASP A 151 -2.62 -17.92 -26.16
CA ASP A 151 -2.70 -19.06 -27.07
C ASP A 151 -1.34 -19.76 -27.10
N GLU A 152 -1.30 -21.08 -27.01
CA GLU A 152 -0.04 -21.84 -27.01
C GLU A 152 0.61 -21.93 -28.39
N GLY A 153 -0.15 -21.61 -29.45
CA GLY A 153 0.25 -21.77 -30.82
C GLY A 153 0.15 -23.22 -31.30
N SER A 154 0.97 -23.55 -32.29
CA SER A 154 1.09 -24.90 -32.87
C SER A 154 2.55 -25.23 -33.12
N ALA A 155 2.81 -26.33 -33.83
CA ALA A 155 4.16 -26.68 -34.28
C ALA A 155 4.73 -25.65 -35.29
N GLU A 156 3.87 -24.90 -35.96
CA GLU A 156 4.20 -23.96 -37.02
C GLU A 156 3.97 -22.50 -36.63
N VAL A 157 3.07 -22.24 -35.69
CA VAL A 157 2.67 -20.89 -35.26
C VAL A 157 3.11 -20.70 -33.80
N PRO A 158 3.90 -19.67 -33.47
CA PRO A 158 4.26 -19.41 -32.09
C PRO A 158 3.03 -19.00 -31.27
N GLY A 159 3.03 -19.35 -29.98
CA GLY A 159 2.02 -18.89 -29.05
C GLY A 159 1.95 -17.36 -28.97
N THR A 160 0.78 -16.87 -28.59
CA THR A 160 0.50 -15.44 -28.46
C THR A 160 0.07 -15.09 -27.04
N ARG A 161 0.41 -13.88 -26.61
CA ARG A 161 0.03 -13.35 -25.30
C ARG A 161 -0.25 -11.85 -25.44
N GLY A 162 -1.49 -11.48 -25.16
CA GLY A 162 -2.03 -10.16 -25.49
C GLY A 162 -2.57 -10.07 -26.92
N PRO A 163 -2.93 -8.87 -27.40
CA PRO A 163 -2.80 -7.58 -26.72
C PRO A 163 -3.65 -7.49 -25.45
N PHE A 164 -3.18 -6.67 -24.50
CA PHE A 164 -3.88 -6.44 -23.23
C PHE A 164 -4.78 -5.21 -23.32
N GLU A 165 -6.09 -5.43 -23.18
CA GLU A 165 -7.12 -4.39 -23.16
C GLU A 165 -7.39 -3.91 -21.74
N PHE A 166 -7.57 -2.60 -21.58
CA PHE A 166 -7.91 -2.00 -20.29
C PHE A 166 -9.29 -2.48 -19.80
N VAL A 167 -9.37 -2.86 -18.53
CA VAL A 167 -10.62 -3.21 -17.85
C VAL A 167 -11.04 -2.08 -16.92
N GLN A 168 -10.18 -1.73 -15.94
CA GLN A 168 -10.45 -0.69 -14.95
C GLN A 168 -9.19 -0.27 -14.20
N THR A 169 -9.20 0.92 -13.60
CA THR A 169 -8.17 1.37 -12.65
C THR A 169 -8.44 0.78 -11.26
N ILE A 170 -7.37 0.45 -10.52
CA ILE A 170 -7.43 0.08 -9.10
C ILE A 170 -7.47 1.38 -8.28
N GLY A 171 -8.43 1.50 -7.37
CA GLY A 171 -8.62 2.67 -6.49
C GLY A 171 -9.65 3.70 -6.96
N ASP A 172 -10.14 3.65 -8.21
CA ASP A 172 -11.10 4.63 -8.78
C ASP A 172 -12.59 4.35 -8.43
N GLN A 173 -12.87 3.52 -7.42
CA GLN A 173 -14.23 3.23 -6.94
C GLN A 173 -14.60 4.02 -5.69
#